data_AF-A0A0Q5MUH2-F1
#
_entry.id   AF-A0A0Q5MUH2-F1
#
_cell.length_a   1.000
_cell.length_b   1.000
_cell.length_c   1.000
_cell.angle_alpha   90.00
_cell.angle_beta   90.00
_cell.angle_gamma   90.00
#
_symmetry.space_group_name_H-M   'P 1'
#
loop_
_entity.id
_entity.type
_entity.pdbx_description
1 polymer ?
#
loop_
_entity_poly.entity_id
_entity_poly.type
_entity_poly.pdbx_seq_one_letter_code
_entity_poly.pdbx_strand_id
1 'polypeptide(L)'
;MSENQATGLAGIEEVLVEHDERLADLGESVDSMAAAVKNLLASPPAATPAPWNWQELNGEQSVKLMEALNEWVTWINERYGVTDSFRIYGCWYRHTAVVEELTAAWIAWKAAYYGHKDPTNDPASWHDGTFWPMMKRIRTETWGLSNCHTEHADPRPSFRESTDPHFTDFLAELGAKTGPVPPGDDETSL
;
A
#
# COMPACT_ATOMS: atom_id res chain seq x y z
N MET A 1 65.94 -1.69 36.92
CA MET A 1 65.46 -1.99 35.55
C MET A 1 64.29 -2.97 35.51
N SER A 2 64.17 -3.90 36.46
CA SER A 2 63.08 -4.89 36.50
C SER A 2 61.70 -4.33 36.94
N GLU A 3 61.66 -3.34 37.84
CA GLU A 3 60.39 -2.77 38.33
C GLU A 3 59.63 -1.98 37.26
N ASN A 4 60.29 -1.05 36.54
CA ASN A 4 59.65 -0.27 35.47
C ASN A 4 59.09 -1.15 34.33
N GLN A 5 59.65 -2.34 34.11
CA GLN A 5 59.21 -3.24 33.06
C GLN A 5 57.95 -4.03 33.47
N ALA A 6 57.83 -4.37 34.76
CA ALA A 6 56.63 -5.01 35.32
C ALA A 6 55.44 -4.03 35.38
N THR A 7 55.68 -2.76 35.74
CA THR A 7 54.63 -1.73 35.76
C THR A 7 54.11 -1.39 34.35
N GLY A 8 54.98 -1.42 33.34
CA GLY A 8 54.58 -1.20 31.94
C GLY A 8 53.73 -2.36 31.37
N LEU A 9 54.03 -3.60 31.76
CA LEU A 9 53.22 -4.77 31.37
C LEU A 9 51.82 -4.73 32.00
N ALA A 10 51.73 -4.35 33.29
CA ALA A 10 50.45 -4.23 33.99
C ALA A 10 49.55 -3.13 33.37
N GLY A 11 50.12 -1.99 32.97
CA GLY A 11 49.34 -0.92 32.33
C GLY A 11 48.84 -1.27 30.92
N ILE A 12 49.56 -2.12 30.19
CA ILE A 12 49.11 -2.62 28.88
C ILE A 12 47.92 -3.58 29.05
N GLU A 13 47.97 -4.44 30.06
CA GLU A 13 46.90 -5.39 30.35
C GLU A 13 45.58 -4.68 30.71
N GLU A 14 45.65 -3.62 31.51
CA GLU A 14 44.48 -2.78 31.84
C GLU A 14 43.86 -2.13 30.60
N VAL A 15 44.68 -1.57 29.71
CA VAL A 15 44.20 -0.96 28.45
C VAL A 15 43.57 -2.00 27.51
N LEU A 16 44.12 -3.22 27.48
CA LEU A 16 43.55 -4.31 26.66
C LEU A 16 42.17 -4.73 27.19
N VAL A 17 42.01 -4.84 28.51
CA VAL A 17 40.71 -5.14 29.13
C VAL A 17 39.70 -4.03 28.82
N GLU A 18 40.08 -2.76 28.99
CA GLU A 18 39.21 -1.62 28.67
C GLU A 18 38.83 -1.58 27.18
N HIS A 19 39.76 -1.94 26.29
CA HIS A 19 39.46 -2.05 24.86
C HIS A 19 38.54 -3.22 24.53
N ASP A 20 38.72 -4.38 25.16
CA ASP A 20 37.83 -5.53 24.95
C ASP A 20 36.41 -5.23 25.44
N GLU A 21 36.27 -4.54 26.57
CA GLU A 21 34.97 -4.04 27.06
C GLU A 21 34.35 -3.06 26.05
N ARG A 22 35.13 -2.08 25.56
CA ARG A 22 34.64 -1.14 24.52
C ARG A 22 34.27 -1.83 23.20
N LEU A 23 34.99 -2.88 22.81
CA LEU A 23 34.67 -3.66 21.62
C LEU A 23 33.39 -4.47 21.81
N ALA A 24 33.15 -5.01 23.00
CA ALA A 24 31.91 -5.70 23.35
C ALA A 24 30.71 -4.73 23.31
N ASP A 25 30.83 -3.57 23.95
CA ASP A 25 29.78 -2.52 23.94
C ASP A 25 29.47 -2.04 22.51
N LEU A 26 30.50 -1.84 21.69
CA LEU A 26 30.34 -1.47 20.30
C LEU A 26 29.63 -2.57 19.50
N GLY A 27 29.97 -3.84 19.75
CA GLY A 27 29.31 -4.99 19.16
C GLY A 27 27.81 -5.01 19.47
N GLU A 28 27.44 -4.82 20.74
CA GLU A 28 26.04 -4.77 21.16
C GLU A 28 25.29 -3.59 20.52
N SER A 29 25.93 -2.41 20.44
CA SER A 29 25.33 -1.26 19.76
C SER A 29 25.13 -1.51 18.27
N VAL A 30 26.06 -2.19 17.58
CA VAL A 30 25.92 -2.55 16.16
C VAL A 30 24.80 -3.54 15.95
N ASP A 31 24.66 -4.56 16.81
CA ASP A 31 23.58 -5.53 16.75
C ASP A 31 22.22 -4.87 16.98
N SER A 32 22.14 -3.94 17.93
CA SER A 32 20.93 -3.14 18.19
C SER A 32 20.55 -2.28 16.98
N MET A 33 21.53 -1.60 16.36
CA MET A 33 21.30 -0.83 15.13
C MET A 33 20.86 -1.73 13.98
N ALA A 34 21.48 -2.91 13.81
CA ALA A 34 21.12 -3.87 12.79
C ALA A 34 19.67 -4.37 12.96
N ALA A 35 19.26 -4.66 14.19
CA ALA A 35 17.89 -5.04 14.51
C ALA A 35 16.90 -3.90 14.23
N ALA A 36 17.22 -2.67 14.62
CA ALA A 36 16.40 -1.49 14.36
C ALA A 36 16.22 -1.24 12.85
N VAL A 37 17.30 -1.31 12.07
CA VAL A 37 17.26 -1.19 10.61
C VAL A 37 16.40 -2.30 10.01
N LYS A 38 16.56 -3.54 10.44
CA LYS A 38 15.74 -4.66 9.97
C LYS A 38 14.25 -4.44 10.23
N ASN A 39 13.89 -3.91 11.39
CA ASN A 39 12.50 -3.60 11.74
C ASN A 39 11.94 -2.45 10.89
N LEU A 40 12.72 -1.40 10.62
CA LEU A 40 12.31 -0.29 9.75
C LEU A 40 12.09 -0.72 8.30
N LEU A 41 12.83 -1.73 7.84
CA LEU A 41 12.73 -2.29 6.49
C LEU A 41 11.67 -3.40 6.37
N ALA A 42 11.11 -3.86 7.49
CA ALA A 42 10.12 -4.92 7.47
C ALA A 42 8.79 -4.40 6.89
N SER A 43 8.20 -5.17 5.98
CA SER A 43 6.84 -4.90 5.51
C SER A 43 5.84 -5.02 6.67
N PRO A 44 4.82 -4.15 6.74
CA PRO A 44 3.74 -4.31 7.71
C PRO A 44 3.07 -5.69 7.60
N PRO A 45 2.50 -6.22 8.70
CA PRO A 45 1.70 -7.45 8.64
C PRO A 45 0.56 -7.32 7.62
N ALA A 46 0.24 -8.41 6.91
CA ALA A 46 -0.81 -8.42 5.87
C ALA A 46 -2.20 -7.99 6.37
N ALA A 47 -2.47 -8.11 7.68
CA ALA A 47 -3.70 -7.65 8.32
C ALA A 47 -3.77 -6.12 8.52
N THR A 48 -2.67 -5.39 8.31
CA THR A 48 -2.64 -3.93 8.47
C THR A 48 -3.12 -3.29 7.17
N PRO A 49 -4.21 -2.49 7.18
CA PRO A 49 -4.67 -1.81 5.99
C PRO A 49 -3.58 -0.91 5.41
N ALA A 50 -3.50 -0.87 4.08
CA ALA A 50 -2.58 0.05 3.43
C ALA A 50 -2.98 1.51 3.71
N PRO A 51 -2.03 2.46 3.75
CA PRO A 51 -2.32 3.89 3.98
C PRO A 51 -3.23 4.55 2.93
N TRP A 52 -3.53 3.85 1.84
CA TRP A 52 -4.42 4.26 0.76
C TRP A 52 -5.71 3.44 0.69
N ASN A 53 -6.00 2.62 1.70
CA ASN A 53 -7.24 1.86 1.79
C ASN A 53 -8.36 2.75 2.37
N TRP A 54 -9.07 3.46 1.51
CA TRP A 54 -10.16 4.38 1.87
C TRP A 54 -11.22 3.80 2.80
N GLN A 55 -11.49 2.50 2.74
CA GLN A 55 -12.47 1.83 3.58
C GLN A 55 -12.08 1.80 5.06
N GLU A 56 -10.78 1.77 5.34
CA GLU A 56 -10.22 1.58 6.69
C GLU A 56 -9.56 2.85 7.25
N LEU A 57 -9.51 3.94 6.49
CA LEU A 57 -8.91 5.20 6.93
C LEU A 57 -9.79 5.91 7.96
N ASN A 58 -9.14 6.47 8.99
CA ASN A 58 -9.78 7.45 9.86
C ASN A 58 -9.81 8.84 9.20
N GLY A 59 -10.55 9.78 9.81
CA GLY A 59 -10.74 11.13 9.24
C GLY A 59 -9.44 11.91 8.97
N GLU A 60 -8.45 11.83 9.87
CA GLU A 60 -7.17 12.53 9.69
C GLU A 60 -6.37 11.93 8.53
N GLN A 61 -6.33 10.59 8.44
CA GLN A 61 -5.67 9.89 7.35
C GLN A 61 -6.34 10.20 6.00
N SER A 62 -7.67 10.22 5.96
CA SER A 62 -8.45 10.55 4.76
C SER A 62 -8.16 11.97 4.28
N VAL A 63 -8.06 12.95 5.19
CA VAL A 63 -7.69 14.34 4.83
C VAL A 63 -6.31 14.37 4.18
N LYS A 64 -5.31 13.76 4.82
CA LYS A 64 -3.93 13.74 4.29
C LYS A 64 -3.85 13.09 2.90
N LEU A 65 -4.58 11.99 2.70
CA LEU A 65 -4.60 11.33 1.40
C LEU A 65 -5.31 12.16 0.34
N MET A 66 -6.43 12.82 0.67
CA MET A 66 -7.13 13.72 -0.24
C MET A 66 -6.26 14.93 -0.65
N GLU A 67 -5.51 15.50 0.30
CA GLU A 67 -4.58 16.61 0.01
C GLU A 67 -3.46 16.17 -0.95
N ALA A 68 -2.83 15.03 -0.67
CA ALA A 68 -1.80 14.46 -1.53
C ALA A 68 -2.33 14.15 -2.95
N LEU A 69 -3.56 13.64 -3.06
CA LEU A 69 -4.20 13.40 -4.33
C LEU A 69 -4.55 14.70 -5.05
N ASN A 70 -5.03 15.72 -4.36
CA ASN A 70 -5.33 17.01 -4.97
C ASN A 70 -4.08 17.67 -5.56
N GLU A 71 -2.95 17.61 -4.84
CA GLU A 71 -1.65 18.07 -5.35
C GLU A 71 -1.26 17.31 -6.61
N TRP A 72 -1.35 15.98 -6.57
CA TRP A 72 -1.00 15.15 -7.72
C TRP A 72 -1.93 15.35 -8.93
N VAL A 73 -3.24 15.46 -8.73
CA VAL A 73 -4.22 15.75 -9.79
C VAL A 73 -3.96 17.12 -10.41
N THR A 74 -3.59 18.11 -9.59
CA THR A 74 -3.19 19.44 -10.09
C THR A 74 -1.99 19.32 -11.02
N TRP A 75 -0.95 18.60 -10.60
CA TRP A 75 0.24 18.35 -11.42
C TRP A 75 -0.08 17.56 -12.71
N ILE A 76 -0.97 16.57 -12.65
CA ILE A 76 -1.44 15.83 -13.84
C ILE A 76 -2.16 16.77 -14.81
N ASN A 77 -3.07 17.60 -14.32
CA ASN A 77 -3.81 18.53 -15.15
C ASN A 77 -2.91 19.59 -15.81
N GLU A 78 -1.87 20.04 -15.13
CA GLU A 78 -0.88 20.96 -15.71
C GLU A 78 -0.07 20.32 -16.85
N ARG A 79 0.21 19.01 -16.76
CA ARG A 79 1.05 18.30 -17.75
C ARG A 79 0.27 17.68 -18.92
N TYR A 80 -0.86 17.07 -18.61
CA TYR A 80 -1.63 16.27 -19.57
C TYR A 80 -3.00 16.92 -19.90
N GLY A 81 -3.50 17.80 -19.04
CA GLY A 81 -4.82 18.45 -19.18
C GLY A 81 -4.82 19.73 -20.01
N VAL A 82 -4.03 19.78 -21.09
CA VAL A 82 -3.87 20.97 -21.97
C VAL A 82 -5.16 21.32 -22.71
N THR A 83 -6.01 20.33 -22.98
CA THR A 83 -7.35 20.53 -23.53
C THR A 83 -8.40 19.94 -22.59
N ASP A 84 -9.63 20.43 -22.66
CA ASP A 84 -10.76 19.91 -21.87
C ASP A 84 -11.02 18.42 -22.11
N SER A 85 -10.60 17.91 -23.27
CA SER A 85 -10.66 16.50 -23.62
C SER A 85 -9.68 15.61 -22.84
N PHE A 86 -8.70 16.18 -22.13
CA PHE A 86 -7.73 15.42 -21.34
C PHE A 86 -7.61 15.92 -19.90
N ARG A 87 -8.47 16.86 -19.50
CA ARG A 87 -8.49 17.43 -18.16
C ARG A 87 -9.35 16.59 -17.22
N ILE A 88 -8.85 16.38 -16.00
CA ILE A 88 -9.62 15.87 -14.86
C ILE A 88 -10.45 17.03 -14.30
N TYR A 89 -11.78 16.91 -14.32
CA TYR A 89 -12.68 17.98 -13.89
C TYR A 89 -12.58 18.25 -12.38
N GLY A 90 -12.72 19.51 -11.99
CA GLY A 90 -12.51 19.96 -10.60
C GLY A 90 -13.45 19.31 -9.57
N CYS A 91 -14.57 18.75 -10.02
CA CYS A 91 -15.50 18.01 -9.17
C CYS A 91 -15.06 16.56 -8.87
N TRP A 92 -13.90 16.10 -9.36
CA TRP A 92 -13.44 14.70 -9.22
C TRP A 92 -13.55 14.13 -7.80
N TYR A 93 -13.27 14.95 -6.77
CA TYR A 93 -13.32 14.54 -5.36
C TYR A 93 -14.73 14.18 -4.86
N ARG A 94 -15.77 14.60 -5.60
CA ARG A 94 -17.17 14.27 -5.31
C ARG A 94 -17.60 12.92 -5.91
N HIS A 95 -16.73 12.30 -6.71
CA HIS A 95 -16.99 11.03 -7.38
C HIS A 95 -16.10 9.94 -6.75
N THR A 96 -16.63 9.21 -5.78
CA THR A 96 -15.84 8.25 -4.98
C THR A 96 -15.14 7.18 -5.83
N ALA A 97 -15.79 6.67 -6.88
CA ALA A 97 -15.15 5.74 -7.81
C ALA A 97 -13.99 6.39 -8.60
N VAL A 98 -14.08 7.68 -8.90
CA VAL A 98 -12.97 8.43 -9.53
C VAL A 98 -11.84 8.65 -8.53
N VAL A 99 -12.14 8.89 -7.25
CA VAL A 99 -11.14 8.97 -6.19
C VAL A 99 -10.34 7.67 -6.12
N GLU A 100 -11.00 6.50 -6.11
CA GLU A 100 -10.35 5.19 -6.10
C GLU A 100 -9.42 4.98 -7.33
N GLU A 101 -9.90 5.30 -8.53
CA GLU A 101 -9.12 5.21 -9.77
C GLU A 101 -7.89 6.11 -9.76
N LEU A 102 -8.04 7.35 -9.28
CA LEU A 102 -6.93 8.29 -9.15
C LEU A 102 -5.94 7.85 -8.07
N THR A 103 -6.42 7.32 -6.94
CA THR A 103 -5.57 6.73 -5.89
C THR A 103 -4.73 5.59 -6.45
N ALA A 104 -5.34 4.65 -7.17
CA ALA A 104 -4.63 3.53 -7.78
C ALA A 104 -3.56 4.00 -8.79
N ALA A 105 -3.92 4.95 -9.67
CA ALA A 105 -2.99 5.51 -10.63
C ALA A 105 -1.83 6.28 -10.00
N TRP A 106 -2.10 7.02 -8.91
CA TRP A 106 -1.09 7.73 -8.13
C TRP A 106 -0.11 6.77 -7.44
N ILE A 107 -0.60 5.68 -6.84
CA ILE A 107 0.26 4.67 -6.21
C ILE A 107 1.15 4.00 -7.25
N ALA A 108 0.59 3.62 -8.39
CA ALA A 108 1.35 3.05 -9.50
C ALA A 108 2.39 4.04 -10.04
N TRP A 109 2.06 5.33 -10.11
CA TRP A 109 3.01 6.38 -10.45
C TRP A 109 4.16 6.44 -9.44
N LYS A 110 3.86 6.42 -8.14
CA LYS A 110 4.91 6.41 -7.11
C LYS A 110 5.82 5.19 -7.24
N ALA A 111 5.26 4.01 -7.48
CA ALA A 111 6.04 2.79 -7.70
C ALA A 111 6.93 2.88 -8.94
N ALA A 112 6.45 3.53 -10.01
CA ALA A 112 7.20 3.68 -11.25
C ALA A 112 8.34 4.72 -11.17
N TYR A 113 8.23 5.72 -10.31
CA TYR A 113 9.15 6.87 -10.30
C TYR A 113 10.02 7.01 -9.05
N TYR A 114 9.72 6.29 -7.96
CA TYR A 114 10.53 6.33 -6.73
C TYR A 114 11.26 5.00 -6.49
N GLY A 115 12.42 5.06 -5.84
CA GLY A 115 13.14 3.88 -5.36
C GLY A 115 14.02 3.16 -6.38
N HIS A 116 14.15 3.70 -7.60
CA HIS A 116 14.97 3.12 -8.66
C HIS A 116 16.41 3.63 -8.60
N LYS A 117 17.39 2.72 -8.64
CA LYS A 117 18.83 3.05 -8.77
C LYS A 117 19.28 3.07 -10.23
N ASP A 118 18.70 2.19 -11.03
CA ASP A 118 19.00 2.02 -12.45
C ASP A 118 17.76 2.36 -13.29
N PRO A 119 17.91 2.71 -14.59
CA PRO A 119 16.77 2.94 -15.47
C PRO A 119 15.84 1.72 -15.57
N THR A 120 14.53 1.94 -15.48
CA THR A 120 13.50 0.91 -15.66
C THR A 120 12.48 1.29 -16.72
N ASN A 121 11.69 0.31 -17.16
CA ASN A 121 10.57 0.54 -18.07
C ASN A 121 9.28 0.96 -17.34
N ASP A 122 9.28 1.02 -16.01
CA ASP A 122 8.08 1.26 -15.21
C ASP A 122 7.38 2.58 -15.54
N PRO A 123 8.11 3.69 -15.80
CA PRO A 123 7.48 4.92 -16.28
C PRO A 123 6.67 4.75 -17.58
N ALA A 124 7.17 3.97 -18.54
CA ALA A 124 6.47 3.70 -19.79
C ALA A 124 5.25 2.79 -19.54
N SER A 125 5.46 1.71 -18.79
CA SER A 125 4.40 0.78 -18.38
C SER A 125 3.27 1.48 -17.61
N TRP A 126 3.60 2.46 -16.77
CA TRP A 126 2.60 3.25 -16.05
C TRP A 126 1.71 4.06 -17.00
N HIS A 127 2.29 4.69 -18.03
CA HIS A 127 1.50 5.45 -19.00
C HIS A 127 0.53 4.54 -19.77
N ASP A 128 1.06 3.46 -20.34
CA ASP A 128 0.31 2.59 -21.25
C ASP A 128 -0.67 1.67 -20.52
N GLY A 129 -0.26 1.14 -19.36
CA GLY A 129 -1.02 0.15 -18.61
C GLY A 129 -1.92 0.72 -17.53
N THR A 130 -1.65 1.93 -17.03
CA THR A 130 -2.39 2.50 -15.90
C THR A 130 -3.01 3.84 -16.24
N PHE A 131 -2.20 4.85 -16.55
CA PHE A 131 -2.65 6.24 -16.65
C PHE A 131 -3.64 6.46 -17.79
N TRP A 132 -3.29 6.12 -19.04
CA TRP A 132 -4.20 6.35 -20.17
C TRP A 132 -5.46 5.48 -20.12
N PRO A 133 -5.39 4.18 -19.75
CA PRO A 133 -6.58 3.38 -19.49
C PRO A 133 -7.49 3.95 -18.40
N MET A 134 -6.92 4.42 -17.28
CA MET A 134 -7.68 5.08 -16.21
C MET A 134 -8.33 6.37 -16.72
N MET A 135 -7.59 7.24 -17.42
CA MET A 135 -8.12 8.49 -17.98
C MET A 135 -9.29 8.22 -18.92
N LYS A 136 -9.22 7.16 -19.73
CA LYS A 136 -10.33 6.74 -20.58
C LYS A 136 -11.55 6.37 -19.72
N ARG A 137 -11.40 5.46 -18.75
CA ARG A 137 -12.51 5.00 -17.89
C ARG A 137 -13.18 6.16 -17.16
N ILE A 138 -12.42 6.97 -16.41
CA ILE A 138 -13.00 8.05 -15.61
C ILE A 138 -13.70 9.10 -16.49
N ARG A 139 -13.37 9.21 -17.78
CA ARG A 139 -14.02 10.15 -18.69
C ARG A 139 -15.24 9.59 -19.40
N THR A 140 -15.24 8.31 -19.74
CA THR A 140 -16.30 7.72 -20.58
C THR A 140 -17.37 6.99 -19.78
N GLU A 141 -17.04 6.48 -18.60
CA GLU A 141 -17.96 5.68 -17.81
C GLU A 141 -19.00 6.56 -17.09
N THR A 142 -20.19 6.01 -16.87
CA THR A 142 -21.31 6.71 -16.22
C THR A 142 -21.11 6.96 -14.73
N TRP A 143 -20.30 6.13 -14.07
CA TRP A 143 -19.84 6.33 -12.69
C TRP A 143 -18.70 7.35 -12.58
N GLY A 144 -18.11 7.74 -13.71
CA GLY A 144 -17.03 8.72 -13.79
C GLY A 144 -17.54 10.14 -14.04
N LEU A 145 -16.77 10.88 -14.83
CA LEU A 145 -16.92 12.30 -15.12
C LEU A 145 -17.66 12.58 -16.44
N SER A 146 -18.17 11.56 -17.12
CA SER A 146 -18.82 11.66 -18.43
C SER A 146 -20.01 12.63 -18.46
N ASN A 147 -20.67 12.87 -17.32
CA ASN A 147 -21.80 13.79 -17.21
C ASN A 147 -21.43 15.17 -16.65
N CYS A 148 -20.14 15.42 -16.35
CA CYS A 148 -19.69 16.61 -15.63
C CYS A 148 -19.04 17.69 -16.54
N HIS A 149 -19.34 17.68 -17.84
CA HIS A 149 -18.68 18.54 -18.83
C HIS A 149 -18.90 20.05 -18.63
N THR A 150 -20.12 20.46 -18.27
CA THR A 150 -20.49 21.87 -18.06
C THR A 150 -20.68 22.19 -16.59
N GLU A 151 -21.39 21.32 -15.88
CA GLU A 151 -21.67 21.43 -14.46
C GLU A 151 -21.53 20.05 -13.81
N HIS A 152 -21.28 20.03 -12.50
CA HIS A 152 -21.22 18.77 -11.76
C HIS A 152 -22.58 18.07 -11.77
N ALA A 153 -22.57 16.77 -12.10
CA ALA A 153 -23.72 15.90 -11.97
C ALA A 153 -23.40 14.80 -10.94
N ASP A 154 -24.16 14.74 -9.85
CA ASP A 154 -24.02 13.64 -8.90
C ASP A 154 -24.39 12.30 -9.58
N PRO A 155 -23.65 11.21 -9.30
CA PRO A 155 -23.99 9.89 -9.82
C PRO A 155 -25.45 9.55 -9.48
N ARG A 156 -26.24 9.15 -10.48
CA ARG A 156 -27.63 8.75 -10.22
C ARG A 156 -27.64 7.51 -9.34
N PRO A 157 -28.30 7.55 -8.17
CA PRO A 157 -28.44 6.35 -7.35
C PRO A 157 -29.19 5.27 -8.14
N SER A 158 -28.71 4.04 -8.05
CA SER A 158 -29.46 2.89 -8.55
C SER A 158 -30.76 2.77 -7.77
N PHE A 159 -31.88 2.60 -8.48
CA PHE A 159 -33.17 2.27 -7.86
C PHE A 159 -33.26 0.78 -7.45
N ARG A 160 -32.28 -0.04 -7.85
CA ARG A 160 -32.18 -1.45 -7.45
C ARG A 160 -31.32 -1.57 -6.21
N GLU A 161 -31.72 -2.48 -5.32
CA GLU A 161 -30.91 -2.89 -4.17
C GLU A 161 -29.55 -3.41 -4.64
N SER A 162 -28.49 -3.01 -3.95
CA SER A 162 -27.11 -3.36 -4.33
C SER A 162 -26.72 -4.77 -3.87
N THR A 163 -27.48 -5.35 -2.94
CA THR A 163 -27.28 -6.69 -2.40
C THR A 163 -28.62 -7.39 -2.28
N ASP A 164 -28.68 -8.67 -2.64
CA ASP A 164 -29.88 -9.50 -2.51
C ASP A 164 -30.17 -9.82 -1.03
N PRO A 165 -31.38 -9.52 -0.51
CA PRO A 165 -31.78 -9.91 0.85
C PRO A 165 -31.66 -11.41 1.13
N HIS A 166 -31.75 -12.27 0.11
CA HIS A 166 -31.59 -13.71 0.23
C HIS A 166 -30.14 -14.19 0.28
N PHE A 167 -29.15 -13.28 0.29
CA PHE A 167 -27.74 -13.66 0.39
C PHE A 167 -27.46 -14.47 1.66
N THR A 168 -28.09 -14.13 2.80
CA THR A 168 -27.96 -14.89 4.05
C THR A 168 -28.53 -16.31 3.92
N ASP A 169 -29.66 -16.46 3.23
CA ASP A 169 -30.28 -17.77 2.98
C ASP A 169 -29.37 -18.65 2.11
N PHE A 170 -28.79 -18.06 1.05
CA PHE A 170 -27.80 -18.73 0.20
C PHE A 170 -26.57 -19.22 1.00
N LEU A 171 -26.07 -18.43 1.95
CA LEU A 171 -24.95 -18.84 2.81
C LEU A 171 -25.33 -20.02 3.72
N ALA A 172 -26.55 -20.02 4.26
CA ALA A 172 -27.05 -21.13 5.08
C ALA A 172 -27.14 -22.43 4.27
N GLU A 173 -27.62 -22.35 3.03
CA GLU A 173 -27.67 -23.50 2.11
C GLU A 173 -26.27 -24.01 1.73
N LEU A 174 -25.30 -23.11 1.52
CA LEU A 174 -23.93 -23.48 1.20
C LEU A 174 -23.25 -24.22 2.37
N GLY A 175 -23.45 -23.74 3.59
CA GLY A 175 -22.93 -24.37 4.81
C GLY A 175 -23.58 -25.72 5.13
N ALA A 176 -24.80 -25.97 4.64
CA ALA A 176 -25.52 -27.22 4.83
C ALA A 176 -25.08 -28.35 3.88
N LYS A 177 -24.27 -28.07 2.86
CA LYS A 177 -23.71 -29.11 1.97
C LYS A 177 -22.63 -29.91 2.71
N THR A 178 -23.01 -31.00 3.35
CA THR A 178 -22.07 -32.02 3.84
C THR A 178 -21.34 -32.64 2.65
N GLY A 179 -20.01 -32.72 2.72
CA GLY A 179 -19.17 -33.36 1.69
C GLY A 179 -19.53 -34.84 1.45
N PRO A 180 -18.91 -35.50 0.45
CA PRO A 180 -19.23 -36.89 0.13
C PRO A 180 -19.07 -37.77 1.36
N VAL A 181 -20.14 -38.49 1.73
CA VAL A 181 -20.07 -39.56 2.73
C VAL A 181 -19.06 -40.59 2.19
N PRO A 182 -17.93 -40.85 2.87
CA PRO A 182 -17.02 -41.90 2.43
C PRO A 182 -17.77 -43.23 2.43
N PRO A 183 -17.51 -44.14 1.47
CA PRO A 183 -18.18 -45.43 1.44
C PRO A 183 -17.94 -46.13 2.77
N GLY A 184 -19.01 -46.41 3.52
CA GLY A 184 -18.94 -47.13 4.78
C GLY A 184 -18.44 -48.54 4.53
N ASP A 185 -17.49 -48.98 5.35
CA ASP A 185 -17.06 -50.38 5.38
C ASP A 185 -18.26 -51.24 5.75
N ASP A 186 -18.70 -52.05 4.79
CA ASP A 186 -19.79 -53.01 4.96
C ASP A 186 -19.25 -54.20 5.78
N GLU A 187 -19.12 -54.03 7.10
CA GLU A 187 -19.00 -55.15 8.03
C GLU A 187 -20.36 -55.87 8.11
N THR A 188 -20.67 -56.69 7.10
CA THR A 188 -21.64 -57.77 7.27
C THR A 188 -20.93 -58.97 7.88
N SER A 189 -21.03 -59.04 9.21
CA SER A 189 -20.97 -60.31 9.93
C SER A 189 -22.18 -61.19 9.58
N LEU A 190 -21.88 -62.49 9.42
CA LEU A 190 -22.75 -63.67 9.24
C LEU A 190 -23.11 -64.06 7.80
#